data_AF-A0A3R7SW00-F1
#
_entry.id   AF-A0A3R7SW00-F1
#
_cell.length_a   1.000
_cell.length_b   1.000
_cell.length_c   1.000
_cell.angle_alpha   90.00
_cell.angle_beta   90.00
_cell.angle_gamma   90.00
#
_symmetry.space_group_name_H-M   'P 1'
#
loop_
_entity.id
_entity.type
_entity.pdbx_description
1 polymer ?
#
loop_
_entity_poly.entity_id
_entity_poly.type
_entity_poly.pdbx_seq_one_letter_code
_entity_poly.pdbx_strand_id
1 'polypeptide(L)'
;MITKWSLGLVAVLVGVLLVYAFAVPRPFDTTDPTIFLQDGRSVNYCELPALDGSGRTAEEIPKAYTPGCSYTKIPMPILADCTEPLAEGVVDMRGLWLGVSGRVGHLERIEQCGNRVVVTAYGIIHDFRVDGTLENGARDVGAICNNFSTAIHFDDEGVMVFRLFDLFDTVFREMRGTEMIFTFIDGIETRTQRICSYPE
;
A
#
# COMPACT_ATOMS: atom_id res chain seq x y z
N MET A 1 -15.67 25.58 36.62
CA MET A 1 -16.26 26.00 35.33
C MET A 1 -15.33 25.73 34.14
N ILE A 2 -14.03 26.01 34.26
CA ILE A 2 -13.01 25.78 33.21
C ILE A 2 -12.96 24.31 32.75
N THR A 3 -13.05 23.35 33.68
CA THR A 3 -12.97 21.90 33.39
C THR A 3 -14.13 21.34 32.56
N LYS A 4 -15.33 21.93 32.64
CA LYS A 4 -16.50 21.47 31.86
C LYS A 4 -16.44 21.95 30.41
N TRP A 5 -15.91 23.17 30.21
CA TRP A 5 -15.73 23.76 28.88
C TRP A 5 -14.58 23.09 28.13
N SER A 6 -13.49 22.76 28.82
CA SER A 6 -12.40 21.99 28.23
C SER A 6 -12.85 20.56 27.87
N LEU A 7 -13.63 19.89 28.72
CA LEU A 7 -14.16 18.56 28.40
C LEU A 7 -15.13 18.57 27.20
N GLY A 8 -15.96 19.61 27.07
CA GLY A 8 -16.84 19.80 25.92
C GLY A 8 -16.08 20.05 24.62
N LEU A 9 -15.04 20.89 24.66
CA LEU A 9 -14.19 21.16 23.48
C LEU A 9 -13.45 19.90 23.03
N VAL A 10 -12.89 19.13 23.96
CA VAL A 10 -12.23 17.85 23.66
C VAL A 10 -13.20 16.88 22.99
N ALA A 11 -14.43 16.75 23.50
CA ALA A 11 -15.43 15.88 22.89
C ALA A 11 -15.79 16.30 21.46
N VAL A 12 -15.89 17.62 21.19
CA VAL A 12 -16.14 18.13 19.84
C VAL A 12 -14.96 17.82 18.90
N LEU A 13 -13.72 18.04 19.34
CA LEU A 13 -12.53 17.74 18.53
C LEU A 13 -12.42 16.25 18.20
N VAL A 14 -12.66 15.38 19.19
CA VAL A 14 -12.70 13.93 18.97
C VAL A 14 -13.82 13.57 18.00
N GLY A 15 -15.01 14.16 18.14
CA GLY A 15 -16.12 13.96 17.21
C GLY A 15 -15.76 14.35 15.77
N VAL A 16 -15.12 15.50 15.58
CA VAL A 16 -14.66 15.96 14.26
C VAL A 16 -13.61 15.01 13.67
N LEU A 17 -12.65 14.55 14.48
CA LEU A 17 -11.64 13.59 14.05
C LEU A 17 -12.26 12.25 13.63
N LEU A 18 -13.25 11.75 14.38
CA LEU A 18 -13.97 10.52 14.03
C LEU A 18 -14.76 10.69 12.71
N VAL A 19 -15.41 11.83 12.51
CA VAL A 19 -16.10 12.12 11.24
C VAL A 19 -15.10 12.18 10.09
N TYR A 20 -13.95 12.85 10.27
CA TYR A 20 -12.89 12.90 9.27
C TYR A 20 -12.35 11.52 8.93
N ALA A 21 -12.07 10.70 9.95
CA ALA A 21 -11.51 9.37 9.79
C ALA A 21 -12.49 8.40 9.11
N PHE A 22 -13.79 8.44 9.45
CA PHE A 22 -14.74 7.39 9.06
C PHE A 22 -15.84 7.81 8.08
N ALA A 23 -16.16 9.10 7.96
CA ALA A 23 -17.30 9.57 7.17
C ALA A 23 -16.93 10.49 5.99
N VAL A 24 -15.76 11.13 6.01
CA VAL A 24 -15.28 11.91 4.85
C VAL A 24 -14.94 10.94 3.72
N PRO A 25 -15.48 11.15 2.50
CA PRO A 25 -15.21 10.26 1.39
C PRO A 25 -13.70 10.23 1.06
N ARG A 26 -13.24 9.08 0.57
CA ARG A 26 -11.91 8.96 -0.02
C ARG A 26 -11.77 9.88 -1.24
N PRO A 27 -10.53 10.21 -1.67
CA PRO A 27 -10.28 10.98 -2.88
C PRO A 27 -10.98 10.38 -4.11
N PHE A 28 -11.17 11.22 -5.13
CA PHE A 28 -11.69 10.74 -6.41
C PHE A 28 -10.75 9.69 -7.01
N ASP A 29 -11.35 8.66 -7.60
CA ASP A 29 -10.63 7.60 -8.27
C ASP A 29 -10.00 8.12 -9.56
N THR A 30 -8.67 8.25 -9.57
CA THR A 30 -7.88 8.67 -10.73
C THR A 30 -7.23 7.49 -11.46
N THR A 31 -7.61 6.26 -11.13
CA THR A 31 -7.02 5.05 -11.71
C THR A 31 -7.17 5.05 -13.21
N ASP A 32 -6.09 4.72 -13.93
CA ASP A 32 -6.18 4.43 -15.36
C ASP A 32 -7.02 3.16 -15.57
N PRO A 33 -8.22 3.23 -16.18
CA PRO A 33 -9.11 2.08 -16.30
C PRO A 33 -8.52 0.98 -17.20
N THR A 34 -7.48 1.28 -17.97
CA THR A 34 -6.83 0.29 -18.85
C THR A 34 -6.18 -0.85 -18.07
N ILE A 35 -5.83 -0.64 -16.80
CA ILE A 35 -5.26 -1.70 -15.94
C ILE A 35 -6.21 -2.89 -15.74
N PHE A 36 -7.51 -2.73 -16.02
CA PHE A 36 -8.51 -3.81 -15.88
C PHE A 36 -8.91 -4.47 -17.21
N LEU A 37 -8.34 -4.03 -18.34
CA LEU A 37 -8.65 -4.61 -19.66
C LEU A 37 -8.16 -6.05 -19.76
N GLN A 38 -6.97 -6.33 -19.22
CA GLN A 38 -6.37 -7.66 -19.11
C GLN A 38 -6.39 -8.14 -17.65
N ASP A 39 -6.13 -9.43 -17.44
CA ASP A 39 -6.02 -10.01 -16.11
C ASP A 39 -4.55 -10.07 -15.71
N GLY A 40 -4.18 -9.42 -14.61
CA GLY A 40 -2.82 -9.44 -14.09
C GLY A 40 -2.30 -10.85 -13.77
N ARG A 41 -3.14 -11.89 -13.73
CA ARG A 41 -2.69 -13.29 -13.68
C ARG A 41 -1.83 -13.70 -14.87
N SER A 42 -1.95 -13.05 -16.02
CA SER A 42 -1.19 -13.39 -17.23
C SER A 42 0.25 -12.87 -17.23
N VAL A 43 0.67 -12.17 -16.18
CA VAL A 43 2.00 -11.52 -16.08
C VAL A 43 3.01 -12.42 -15.37
N ASN A 44 4.26 -12.43 -15.86
CA ASN A 44 5.40 -13.02 -15.18
C ASN A 44 6.04 -12.00 -14.21
N TYR A 45 5.77 -12.12 -12.91
CA TYR A 45 6.24 -11.21 -11.87
C TYR A 45 7.72 -11.39 -11.47
N CYS A 46 8.42 -12.35 -12.07
CA CYS A 46 9.88 -12.43 -11.97
C CYS A 46 10.58 -11.54 -13.01
N GLU A 47 9.87 -11.11 -14.06
CA GLU A 47 10.34 -10.13 -15.04
C GLU A 47 10.03 -8.72 -14.54
N LEU A 48 10.85 -8.22 -13.61
CA LEU A 48 10.67 -6.90 -13.04
C LEU A 48 11.01 -5.80 -14.06
N PRO A 49 10.24 -4.69 -14.11
CA PRO A 49 10.61 -3.52 -14.91
C PRO A 49 12.00 -2.99 -14.53
N ALA A 50 12.75 -2.52 -15.54
CA ALA A 50 14.03 -1.86 -15.32
C ALA A 50 13.80 -0.47 -14.70
N LEU A 51 14.58 -0.12 -13.68
CA LEU A 51 14.54 1.19 -13.03
C LEU A 51 15.79 2.00 -13.42
N ASP A 52 15.97 2.23 -14.72
CA ASP A 52 17.14 2.87 -15.33
C ASP A 52 16.92 4.34 -15.75
N GLY A 53 15.72 4.87 -15.51
CA GLY A 53 15.32 6.24 -15.84
C GLY A 53 15.04 6.49 -17.33
N SER A 54 14.92 5.44 -18.16
CA SER A 54 14.72 5.58 -19.62
C SER A 54 13.29 5.89 -20.06
N GLY A 55 12.30 5.62 -19.22
CA GLY A 55 10.87 5.75 -19.44
C GLY A 55 10.22 6.77 -18.50
N ARG A 56 8.98 6.47 -18.06
CA ARG A 56 8.19 7.40 -17.24
C ARG A 56 8.69 7.45 -15.80
N THR A 57 8.43 8.58 -15.17
CA THR A 57 8.56 8.79 -13.73
C THR A 57 7.30 8.40 -12.98
N ALA A 58 7.41 8.18 -11.67
CA ALA A 58 6.29 7.78 -10.83
C ALA A 58 5.19 8.86 -10.76
N GLU A 59 5.54 10.13 -10.94
CA GLU A 59 4.60 11.27 -10.95
C GLU A 59 3.76 11.33 -12.23
N GLU A 60 4.29 10.85 -13.36
CA GLU A 60 3.58 10.88 -14.63
C GLU A 60 2.47 9.82 -14.71
N ILE A 61 2.45 8.85 -13.82
CA ILE A 61 1.44 7.78 -13.77
C ILE A 61 0.37 8.19 -12.75
N PRO A 62 -0.93 8.22 -13.09
CA PRO A 62 -1.99 8.54 -12.13
C PRO A 62 -1.99 7.60 -10.93
N LYS A 63 -2.37 8.11 -9.75
CA LYS A 63 -2.56 7.28 -8.55
C LYS A 63 -3.71 6.31 -8.76
N ALA A 64 -3.49 5.04 -8.41
CA ALA A 64 -4.50 4.00 -8.47
C ALA A 64 -5.26 3.89 -7.14
N TYR A 65 -6.52 3.49 -7.24
CA TYR A 65 -7.45 3.29 -6.14
C TYR A 65 -8.20 1.98 -6.36
N THR A 66 -8.69 1.43 -5.26
CA THR A 66 -9.55 0.25 -5.27
C THR A 66 -10.91 0.60 -5.86
N PRO A 67 -11.34 -0.03 -6.98
CA PRO A 67 -12.63 0.26 -7.58
C PRO A 67 -13.75 -0.18 -6.64
N GLY A 68 -14.66 0.75 -6.29
CA GLY A 68 -15.69 0.48 -5.29
C GLY A 68 -15.07 0.01 -3.96
N CYS A 69 -15.46 -1.18 -3.50
CA CYS A 69 -14.91 -1.80 -2.29
C CYS A 69 -13.90 -2.93 -2.57
N SER A 70 -13.78 -3.37 -3.83
CA SER A 70 -12.92 -4.47 -4.25
C SER A 70 -12.84 -4.53 -5.77
N TYR A 71 -11.66 -4.80 -6.33
CA TYR A 71 -11.56 -5.24 -7.71
C TYR A 71 -12.11 -6.68 -7.87
N THR A 72 -12.67 -6.97 -9.05
CA THR A 72 -13.16 -8.32 -9.41
C THR A 72 -12.20 -9.06 -10.34
N LYS A 73 -11.33 -8.31 -11.03
CA LYS A 73 -10.24 -8.83 -11.85
C LYS A 73 -8.93 -8.26 -11.31
N ILE A 74 -7.89 -9.08 -11.26
CA ILE A 74 -6.56 -8.61 -10.83
C ILE A 74 -6.09 -7.54 -11.83
N PRO A 75 -5.76 -6.32 -11.37
CA PRO A 75 -5.28 -5.29 -12.26
C PRO A 75 -3.93 -5.68 -12.86
N MET A 76 -3.66 -5.26 -14.08
CA MET A 76 -2.31 -5.20 -14.64
C MET A 76 -1.38 -4.37 -13.72
N PRO A 77 -0.05 -4.55 -13.80
CA PRO A 77 0.87 -3.74 -12.99
C PRO A 77 0.68 -2.26 -13.27
N ILE A 78 0.41 -1.48 -12.21
CA ILE A 78 0.13 -0.04 -12.27
C ILE A 78 1.40 0.74 -12.66
N LEU A 79 2.57 0.28 -12.22
CA LEU A 79 3.86 0.91 -12.46
C LEU A 79 4.66 0.22 -13.59
N ALA A 80 3.99 -0.53 -14.48
CA ALA A 80 4.64 -1.29 -15.56
C ALA A 80 5.58 -0.43 -16.44
N ASP A 81 5.16 0.79 -16.77
CA ASP A 81 5.90 1.71 -17.65
C ASP A 81 6.83 2.67 -16.89
N CYS A 82 6.92 2.50 -15.57
CA CYS A 82 7.73 3.33 -14.71
C CYS A 82 9.17 2.82 -14.63
N THR A 83 10.12 3.70 -14.84
CA THR A 83 11.55 3.35 -14.84
C THR A 83 12.38 4.23 -13.90
N GLU A 84 11.76 5.13 -13.15
CA GLU A 84 12.45 5.97 -12.17
C GLU A 84 13.22 5.09 -11.15
N PRO A 85 14.54 5.28 -11.00
CA PRO A 85 15.33 4.58 -9.98
C PRO A 85 14.70 4.69 -8.60
N LEU A 86 14.82 3.65 -7.78
CA LEU A 86 14.35 3.73 -6.39
C LEU A 86 15.01 4.90 -5.67
N ALA A 87 14.21 5.64 -4.90
CA ALA A 87 14.72 6.75 -4.11
C ALA A 87 15.68 6.26 -3.02
N GLU A 88 16.54 7.16 -2.54
CA GLU A 88 17.43 6.87 -1.41
C GLU A 88 16.64 6.39 -0.18
N GLY A 89 17.15 5.35 0.50
CA GLY A 89 16.50 4.75 1.66
C GLY A 89 15.33 3.79 1.34
N VAL A 90 14.91 3.68 0.08
CA VAL A 90 13.85 2.75 -0.34
C VAL A 90 14.43 1.36 -0.58
N VAL A 91 14.01 0.38 0.22
CA VAL A 91 14.39 -1.03 0.00
C VAL A 91 13.57 -1.63 -1.14
N ASP A 92 14.24 -2.34 -2.06
CA ASP A 92 13.59 -3.05 -3.16
C ASP A 92 12.87 -4.31 -2.65
N MET A 93 11.54 -4.23 -2.61
CA MET A 93 10.59 -5.25 -2.24
C MET A 93 9.73 -5.71 -3.43
N ARG A 94 10.07 -5.31 -4.67
CA ARG A 94 9.26 -5.63 -5.85
C ARG A 94 9.11 -7.13 -6.05
N GLY A 95 7.89 -7.55 -6.41
CA GLY A 95 7.58 -8.94 -6.73
C GLY A 95 6.17 -9.36 -6.32
N LEU A 96 5.85 -10.62 -6.62
CA LEU A 96 4.67 -11.30 -6.12
C LEU A 96 5.08 -12.22 -4.98
N TRP A 97 4.49 -12.03 -3.80
CA TRP A 97 4.91 -12.64 -2.55
C TRP A 97 3.82 -13.55 -1.98
N LEU A 98 4.16 -14.82 -1.75
CA LEU A 98 3.27 -15.84 -1.21
C LEU A 98 3.70 -16.25 0.20
N GLY A 99 2.80 -16.13 1.17
CA GLY A 99 2.97 -16.56 2.56
C GLY A 99 3.08 -18.07 2.69
N VAL A 100 4.22 -18.54 3.18
CA VAL A 100 4.54 -19.96 3.38
C VAL A 100 4.54 -20.38 4.86
N SER A 101 4.55 -19.42 5.78
CA SER A 101 4.35 -19.65 7.22
C SER A 101 3.63 -18.47 7.86
N GLY A 102 3.11 -18.64 9.08
CA GLY A 102 2.25 -17.63 9.71
C GLY A 102 0.88 -17.64 9.01
N ARG A 103 0.55 -16.57 8.29
CA ARG A 103 -0.66 -16.50 7.45
C ARG A 103 -0.41 -17.17 6.10
N VAL A 104 -0.42 -18.50 6.10
CA VAL A 104 -0.24 -19.32 4.89
C VAL A 104 -1.30 -18.95 3.84
N GLY A 105 -0.85 -18.78 2.60
CA GLY A 105 -1.70 -18.35 1.49
C GLY A 105 -1.83 -16.83 1.34
N HIS A 106 -1.17 -16.04 2.21
CA HIS A 106 -1.10 -14.60 2.01
C HIS A 106 -0.47 -14.26 0.68
N LEU A 107 -1.15 -13.44 -0.14
CA LEU A 107 -0.67 -13.11 -1.47
C LEU A 107 -0.73 -11.61 -1.70
N GLU A 108 0.43 -11.01 -1.92
CA GLU A 108 0.53 -9.59 -2.28
C GLU A 108 1.52 -9.36 -3.41
N ARG A 109 1.13 -8.49 -4.33
CA ARG A 109 2.03 -7.94 -5.35
C ARG A 109 2.52 -6.57 -4.88
N ILE A 110 3.83 -6.37 -4.93
CA ILE A 110 4.47 -5.08 -4.65
C ILE A 110 5.15 -4.57 -5.92
N GLU A 111 4.81 -3.35 -6.29
CA GLU A 111 5.41 -2.60 -7.39
C GLU A 111 6.09 -1.36 -6.80
N GLN A 112 7.27 -0.97 -7.30
CA GLN A 112 7.99 0.21 -6.82
C GLN A 112 8.69 0.94 -7.96
N CYS A 113 8.70 2.27 -7.86
CA CYS A 113 9.38 3.17 -8.79
C CYS A 113 9.58 4.53 -8.08
N GLY A 114 10.80 5.08 -8.07
CA GLY A 114 11.09 6.24 -7.21
C GLY A 114 10.85 5.94 -5.73
N ASN A 115 10.08 6.80 -5.06
CA ASN A 115 9.55 6.55 -3.71
C ASN A 115 8.07 6.10 -3.72
N ARG A 116 7.53 5.70 -4.87
CA ARG A 116 6.14 5.21 -4.98
C ARG A 116 6.11 3.70 -4.86
N VAL A 117 5.12 3.21 -4.12
CA VAL A 117 4.85 1.79 -3.90
C VAL A 117 3.38 1.52 -4.19
N VAL A 118 3.11 0.44 -4.90
CA VAL A 118 1.74 -0.08 -5.08
C VAL A 118 1.68 -1.50 -4.54
N VAL A 119 0.78 -1.71 -3.58
CA VAL A 119 0.47 -3.03 -3.02
C VAL A 119 -0.89 -3.48 -3.53
N THR A 120 -0.94 -4.60 -4.24
CA THR A 120 -2.19 -5.22 -4.71
C THR A 120 -2.39 -6.56 -3.99
N ALA A 121 -3.44 -6.66 -3.16
CA ALA A 121 -3.72 -7.85 -2.36
C ALA A 121 -5.21 -7.94 -2.02
N TYR A 122 -5.78 -9.16 -2.03
CA TYR A 122 -7.14 -9.46 -1.57
C TYR A 122 -8.26 -8.51 -2.07
N GLY A 123 -8.24 -8.15 -3.35
CA GLY A 123 -9.26 -7.23 -3.90
C GLY A 123 -8.97 -5.74 -3.70
N ILE A 124 -7.89 -5.39 -3.00
CA ILE A 124 -7.52 -4.02 -2.64
C ILE A 124 -6.25 -3.58 -3.39
N ILE A 125 -6.21 -2.31 -3.75
CA ILE A 125 -5.03 -1.58 -4.25
C ILE A 125 -4.68 -0.51 -3.22
N HIS A 126 -3.46 -0.54 -2.71
CA HIS A 126 -2.88 0.53 -1.89
C HIS A 126 -1.72 1.15 -2.65
N ASP A 127 -1.94 2.34 -3.16
CA ASP A 127 -0.96 3.15 -3.89
C ASP A 127 -0.54 4.33 -3.01
N PHE A 128 0.76 4.51 -2.80
CA PHE A 128 1.29 5.51 -1.89
C PHE A 128 2.75 5.88 -2.19
N ARG A 129 3.20 7.00 -1.62
CA ARG A 129 4.63 7.31 -1.50
C ARG A 129 5.13 6.97 -0.10
N VAL A 130 6.40 6.57 0.00
CA VAL A 130 7.07 6.23 1.26
C VAL A 130 7.79 7.44 1.88
N ASP A 131 7.11 8.58 1.96
CA ASP A 131 7.65 9.84 2.49
C ASP A 131 7.17 10.16 3.92
N GLY A 132 6.43 9.25 4.54
CA GLY A 132 5.90 9.41 5.90
C GLY A 132 4.73 10.38 6.01
N THR A 133 4.13 10.83 4.91
CA THR A 133 3.01 11.79 4.94
C THR A 133 1.65 11.12 4.71
N LEU A 134 0.60 11.70 5.30
CA LEU A 134 -0.79 11.29 5.00
C LEU A 134 -1.27 11.80 3.64
N GLU A 135 -0.69 12.88 3.12
CA GLU A 135 -1.05 13.46 1.83
C GLU A 135 -0.70 12.50 0.69
N ASN A 136 0.53 11.97 0.70
CA ASN A 136 1.00 11.04 -0.33
C ASN A 136 0.83 9.56 0.06
N GLY A 137 0.39 9.29 1.28
CA GLY A 137 0.13 7.95 1.79
C GLY A 137 -1.07 7.25 1.16
N ALA A 138 -1.43 6.06 1.66
CA ALA A 138 -2.57 5.31 1.11
C ALA A 138 -3.87 5.79 1.77
N ARG A 139 -4.65 6.57 1.01
CA ARG A 139 -5.99 7.04 1.40
C ARG A 139 -7.04 6.42 0.49
N ASP A 140 -7.62 5.31 0.93
CA ASP A 140 -8.53 4.49 0.14
C ASP A 140 -9.48 3.67 1.05
N VAL A 141 -9.85 2.45 0.66
CA VAL A 141 -10.66 1.51 1.43
C VAL A 141 -9.82 0.36 2.00
N GLY A 142 -10.18 -0.09 3.19
CA GLY A 142 -9.64 -1.31 3.79
C GLY A 142 -10.42 -2.56 3.41
N ALA A 143 -10.02 -3.71 3.97
CA ALA A 143 -10.55 -5.03 3.64
C ALA A 143 -12.08 -5.20 3.85
N ILE A 144 -12.70 -4.38 4.70
CA ILE A 144 -14.16 -4.40 4.96
C ILE A 144 -14.87 -3.17 4.37
N CYS A 145 -14.27 -2.52 3.38
CA CYS A 145 -14.73 -1.26 2.79
C CYS A 145 -14.84 -0.09 3.78
N ASN A 146 -14.08 -0.14 4.87
CA ASN A 146 -13.92 1.00 5.75
C ASN A 146 -12.96 2.02 5.14
N ASN A 147 -13.14 3.29 5.49
CA ASN A 147 -12.15 4.31 5.13
C ASN A 147 -10.79 3.97 5.75
N PHE A 148 -9.75 4.19 4.97
CA PHE A 148 -8.37 3.84 5.31
C PHE A 148 -7.47 5.01 4.92
N SER A 149 -6.62 5.45 5.84
CA SER A 149 -5.68 6.54 5.61
C SER A 149 -4.40 6.23 6.37
N THR A 150 -3.32 5.98 5.66
CA THR A 150 -2.02 5.64 6.26
C THR A 150 -0.93 6.53 5.71
N ALA A 151 0.03 6.88 6.57
CA ALA A 151 1.34 7.35 6.16
C ALA A 151 2.27 6.13 6.12
N ILE A 152 3.14 6.05 5.11
CA ILE A 152 4.08 4.94 4.98
C ILE A 152 5.47 5.52 4.81
N HIS A 153 6.46 4.89 5.44
CA HIS A 153 7.88 5.22 5.29
C HIS A 153 8.72 3.96 5.45
N PHE A 154 9.99 4.06 5.10
CA PHE A 154 11.02 3.14 5.56
C PHE A 154 11.69 3.72 6.80
N ASP A 155 11.93 2.89 7.82
CA ASP A 155 12.77 3.26 8.94
C ASP A 155 14.26 3.08 8.63
N ASP A 156 15.11 3.44 9.59
CA ASP A 156 16.58 3.37 9.46
C ASP A 156 17.11 1.93 9.30
N GLU A 157 16.30 0.92 9.63
CA GLU A 157 16.63 -0.51 9.47
C GLU A 157 16.13 -1.07 8.12
N GLY A 158 15.42 -0.26 7.32
CA GLY A 158 14.86 -0.66 6.04
C GLY A 158 13.53 -1.42 6.15
N VAL A 159 12.83 -1.32 7.29
CA VAL A 159 11.47 -1.85 7.46
C VAL A 159 10.48 -0.84 6.91
N MET A 160 9.60 -1.27 6.01
CA MET A 160 8.48 -0.46 5.55
C MET A 160 7.36 -0.49 6.60
N VAL A 161 7.02 0.66 7.16
CA VAL A 161 6.06 0.79 8.26
C VAL A 161 4.80 1.55 7.82
N PHE A 162 3.64 0.92 7.95
CA PHE A 162 2.34 1.54 7.70
C PHE A 162 1.76 2.10 8.99
N ARG A 163 1.61 3.42 9.03
CA ARG A 163 1.09 4.16 10.17
C ARG A 163 -0.33 4.62 9.91
N LEU A 164 -1.30 4.00 10.56
CA LEU A 164 -2.71 4.37 10.46
C LEU A 164 -2.92 5.74 11.08
N PHE A 165 -3.47 6.66 10.27
CA PHE A 165 -3.61 8.08 10.56
C PHE A 165 -2.31 8.75 11.04
N ASP A 166 -1.15 8.17 10.72
CA ASP A 166 0.17 8.57 11.22
C ASP A 166 0.30 8.55 12.77
N LEU A 167 -0.47 7.67 13.42
CA LEU A 167 -0.52 7.55 14.89
C LEU A 167 -0.16 6.15 15.40
N PHE A 168 -0.54 5.12 14.65
CA PHE A 168 -0.41 3.73 15.09
C PHE A 168 0.22 2.88 14.00
N ASP A 169 1.28 2.16 14.34
CA ASP A 169 1.93 1.26 13.39
C ASP A 169 1.09 -0.02 13.27
N THR A 170 0.77 -0.41 12.04
CA THR A 170 -0.24 -1.45 11.76
C THR A 170 0.26 -2.59 10.90
N VAL A 171 1.19 -2.30 9.98
CA VAL A 171 1.77 -3.26 9.05
C VAL A 171 3.25 -2.97 8.92
N PHE A 172 4.04 -4.03 8.94
CA PHE A 172 5.49 -3.98 8.77
C PHE A 172 5.87 -4.92 7.62
N ARG A 173 6.79 -4.48 6.78
CA ARG A 173 7.44 -5.34 5.78
C ARG A 173 8.94 -5.20 5.87
N GLU A 174 9.63 -6.32 5.96
CA GLU A 174 11.08 -6.38 6.09
C GLU A 174 11.63 -7.44 5.12
N MET A 175 12.74 -7.14 4.45
CA MET A 175 13.45 -8.13 3.65
C MET A 175 14.43 -8.92 4.55
N ARG A 176 14.22 -10.23 4.67
CA ARG A 176 15.17 -11.14 5.35
C ARG A 176 15.76 -12.10 4.32
N GLY A 177 16.91 -11.73 3.77
CA GLY A 177 17.54 -12.45 2.67
C GLY A 177 16.68 -12.37 1.41
N THR A 178 16.21 -13.52 0.91
CA THR A 178 15.34 -13.59 -0.27
C THR A 178 13.85 -13.57 0.06
N GLU A 179 13.50 -13.64 1.34
CA GLU A 179 12.11 -13.64 1.81
C GLU A 179 11.72 -12.23 2.23
N MET A 180 10.44 -11.90 2.04
CA MET A 180 9.83 -10.74 2.68
C MET A 180 9.01 -11.22 3.88
N ILE A 181 9.21 -10.59 5.02
CA ILE A 181 8.42 -10.82 6.23
C ILE A 181 7.32 -9.77 6.27
N PHE A 182 6.07 -10.23 6.25
CA PHE A 182 4.91 -9.38 6.45
C PHE A 182 4.39 -9.59 7.87
N THR A 183 4.29 -8.51 8.64
CA THR A 183 3.75 -8.55 10.01
C THR A 183 2.58 -7.59 10.12
N PHE A 184 1.48 -8.06 10.69
CA PHE A 184 0.31 -7.21 10.96
C PHE A 184 0.25 -6.81 12.43
N ILE A 185 -0.71 -5.97 12.79
CA ILE A 185 -0.85 -5.46 14.17
C ILE A 185 -1.05 -6.55 15.24
N ASP A 186 -1.38 -7.78 14.86
CA ASP A 186 -1.45 -8.92 15.79
C ASP A 186 -0.08 -9.54 16.12
N GLY A 187 1.00 -9.05 15.50
CA GLY A 187 2.37 -9.51 15.72
C GLY A 187 2.71 -10.83 15.02
N ILE A 188 1.80 -11.40 14.22
CA ILE A 188 2.08 -12.64 13.50
C ILE A 188 2.99 -12.34 12.31
N GLU A 189 4.23 -12.81 12.38
CA GLU A 189 5.15 -12.78 11.24
C GLU A 189 4.72 -13.82 10.19
N THR A 190 4.48 -13.32 8.98
CA THR A 190 4.20 -14.12 7.79
C THR A 190 5.44 -14.13 6.91
N ARG A 191 6.15 -15.25 6.86
CA ARG A 191 7.28 -15.42 5.93
C ARG A 191 6.72 -15.65 4.54
N THR A 192 7.21 -14.89 3.58
CA THR A 192 6.77 -15.00 2.18
C THR A 192 7.92 -15.40 1.27
N GLN A 193 7.57 -16.13 0.21
CA GLN A 193 8.47 -16.46 -0.88
C GLN A 193 8.04 -15.71 -2.14
N ARG A 194 9.03 -15.25 -2.91
CA ARG A 194 8.76 -14.64 -4.21
C ARG A 194 8.36 -15.72 -5.21
N ILE A 195 7.26 -15.50 -5.93
CA ILE A 195 6.76 -16.36 -6.99
C ILE A 195 6.59 -15.55 -8.28
N CYS A 196 6.54 -16.23 -9.42
CA CYS A 196 6.47 -15.57 -10.74
C CYS A 196 5.04 -15.41 -11.26
N SER A 197 4.08 -16.17 -10.75
CA SER A 197 2.70 -16.18 -11.25
C SER A 197 1.72 -16.39 -10.11
N TYR A 198 0.49 -15.88 -10.25
CA TYR A 198 -0.56 -16.15 -9.28
C TYR A 198 -0.82 -17.66 -9.21
N PRO A 199 -0.96 -18.24 -8.01
CA PRO A 199 -1.39 -19.63 -7.86
C PRO A 199 -2.77 -19.86 -8.49
N GLU A 200 -2.99 -21.09 -8.96
CA GLU A 200 -4.29 -21.56 -9.47
C GLU A 200 -5.36 -21.61 -8.37
#